data_AF-A0A645I0S6-F1
#
_entry.id   AF-A0A645I0S6-F1
#
_cell.length_a   1.000
_cell.length_b   1.000
_cell.length_c   1.000
_cell.angle_alpha   90.00
_cell.angle_beta   90.00
_cell.angle_gamma   90.00
#
_symmetry.space_group_name_H-M   'P 1'
#
loop_
_entity.id
_entity.type
_entity.pdbx_description
1 polymer ?
#
loop_
_entity_poly.entity_id
_entity_poly.type
_entity_poly.pdbx_seq_one_letter_code
_entity_poly.pdbx_strand_id
1 'polypeptide(L)' 'MDETGKIFHESVNDMPLGRNVKEYLRLIDAYTHVQKFGEVCPANWEEGKDAMKADRQSTAEYLAAHKN' A
#
# COMPACT_ATOMS: atom_id res chain seq x y z
N MET A 1 7.90 6.91 -7.91
CA MET A 1 8.30 6.35 -9.22
C MET A 1 9.16 5.15 -8.94
N ASP A 2 9.01 4.08 -9.71
CA ASP A 2 9.82 2.87 -9.56
C ASP A 2 11.07 2.90 -10.44
N GLU A 3 11.87 1.83 -10.39
CA GLU A 3 13.14 1.68 -11.09
C GLU A 3 12.99 1.71 -12.61
N THR A 4 11.79 1.46 -13.13
CA THR A 4 11.47 1.46 -14.57
C THR A 4 10.96 2.80 -15.07
N GLY A 5 10.80 3.78 -14.18
CA GLY A 5 10.22 5.07 -14.50
C GLY A 5 8.69 5.12 -14.41
N LYS A 6 8.03 4.05 -13.93
CA LYS A 6 6.57 4.04 -13.77
C LYS A 6 6.19 4.84 -12.52
N ILE A 7 5.22 5.74 -12.67
CA ILE A 7 4.63 6.49 -11.57
C ILE A 7 3.60 5.60 -10.88
N PHE A 8 3.82 5.28 -9.59
CA PHE A 8 2.91 4.47 -8.78
C PHE A 8 2.13 5.28 -7.73
N HIS A 9 2.54 6.53 -7.46
CA HIS A 9 1.89 7.42 -6.52
C HIS A 9 2.22 8.87 -6.84
N GLU A 10 1.22 9.75 -6.68
CA GLU A 10 1.31 11.20 -6.79
C GLU A 10 0.48 11.84 -5.67
N SER A 11 0.95 12.96 -5.13
CA SER A 11 0.25 13.72 -4.09
C SER A 11 0.49 15.20 -4.34
N VAL A 12 -0.61 15.97 -4.35
CA VAL A 12 -0.62 17.42 -4.52
C VAL A 12 -1.37 18.02 -3.35
N ASN A 13 -0.76 18.99 -2.68
CA ASN A 13 -1.35 19.72 -1.58
C ASN A 13 -1.45 21.19 -1.95
N ASP A 14 -2.49 21.87 -1.48
CA ASP A 14 -2.59 23.33 -1.55
C ASP A 14 -1.53 24.00 -0.63
N MET A 15 -1.21 25.27 -0.88
CA MET A 15 -0.09 25.99 -0.24
C MET A 15 -0.01 25.88 1.30
N PRO A 16 -1.11 25.99 2.07
CA PRO A 16 -1.00 25.93 3.53
C PRO A 16 -0.88 24.50 4.10
N LEU A 17 -0.97 23.46 3.26
CA LEU A 17 -1.09 22.07 3.71
C LEU A 17 0.22 21.29 3.57
N GLY A 18 0.88 21.08 4.71
CA GLY A 18 2.07 20.23 4.80
C GLY A 18 1.80 18.76 4.42
N ARG A 19 2.86 18.06 4.02
CA ARG A 19 2.84 16.64 3.68
C ARG A 19 3.30 15.78 4.86
N ASN A 20 2.94 14.50 4.86
CA ASN A 20 3.38 13.55 5.87
C ASN A 20 4.49 12.65 5.32
N VAL A 21 5.72 12.80 5.81
CA VAL A 21 6.86 11.98 5.38
C VAL A 21 6.65 10.48 5.67
N LYS A 22 6.01 10.15 6.80
CA LYS A 22 5.73 8.75 7.15
C LYS A 22 4.82 8.07 6.14
N GLU A 23 3.88 8.82 5.55
CA GLU A 23 2.99 8.29 4.53
C GLU A 23 3.76 7.94 3.24
N TYR A 24 4.75 8.75 2.88
CA TYR A 24 5.57 8.46 1.70
C TYR A 24 6.49 7.25 1.92
N LEU A 25 7.06 7.08 3.12
CA LEU A 25 7.81 5.87 3.45
C LEU A 25 6.89 4.64 3.41
N ARG A 26 5.70 4.72 4.01
CA ARG A 26 4.70 3.64 3.98
C ARG A 26 4.34 3.20 2.55
N LEU A 27 4.19 4.15 1.63
CA LEU A 27 3.89 3.86 0.23
C LEU A 27 5.05 3.20 -0.50
N ILE A 28 6.30 3.58 -0.19
CA ILE A 28 7.51 2.94 -0.73
C ILE A 28 7.61 1.49 -0.23
N ASP A 29 7.39 1.27 1.07
CA ASP A 29 7.42 -0.07 1.66
C ASP A 29 6.32 -0.96 1.08
N ALA A 30 5.11 -0.42 0.92
CA ALA A 30 3.98 -1.12 0.32
C ALA A 30 4.27 -1.51 -1.14
N TYR A 31 4.81 -0.59 -1.94
CA TYR A 31 5.15 -0.90 -3.33
C TYR A 31 6.28 -1.94 -3.43
N THR A 32 7.26 -1.86 -2.52
CA THR A 32 8.33 -2.85 -2.40
C THR A 32 7.77 -4.24 -2.07
N HIS A 33 6.78 -4.33 -1.16
CA HIS A 33 6.09 -5.58 -0.84
C HIS A 33 5.39 -6.17 -2.06
N VAL A 34 4.63 -5.33 -2.79
CA VAL A 34 3.94 -5.74 -4.02
C VAL A 34 4.93 -6.29 -5.05
N GLN A 35 6.06 -5.63 -5.28
CA GLN A 35 7.09 -6.09 -6.22
C GLN A 35 7.74 -7.41 -5.79
N LYS A 36 7.97 -7.61 -4.49
CA LYS A 36 8.64 -8.82 -3.96
C LYS A 36 7.73 -10.04 -3.90
N PHE A 37 6.48 -9.87 -3.48
CA PHE A 37 5.58 -10.97 -3.16
C PHE A 37 4.43 -11.16 -4.16
N GLY A 38 4.16 -10.17 -5.01
CA GLY A 38 3.02 -10.20 -5.93
C GLY A 38 1.66 -10.06 -5.22
N GLU A 39 1.67 -9.66 -3.95
CA GLU A 39 0.48 -9.41 -3.14
C GLU A 39 0.05 -7.94 -3.24
N VAL A 40 -1.17 -7.65 -2.79
CA VAL A 40 -1.69 -6.28 -2.65
C VAL A 40 -1.73 -5.88 -1.17
N CYS A 41 -1.48 -4.60 -0.93
CA CYS A 41 -1.46 -4.00 0.41
C CYS A 41 -2.83 -3.35 0.71
N PRO A 42 -3.57 -3.81 1.72
CA PRO A 42 -4.84 -3.22 2.14
C PRO A 42 -4.72 -1.77 2.68
N ALA A 43 -5.85 -1.16 3.01
CA ALA A 43 -5.86 0.20 3.57
C ALA A 43 -5.04 0.28 4.87
N ASN A 44 -4.24 1.34 5.01
CA ASN A 44 -3.33 1.56 6.16
C ASN A 44 -2.32 0.42 6.41
N TRP A 45 -2.02 -0.36 5.36
CA TRP A 45 -0.96 -1.37 5.43
C TRP A 45 0.39 -0.73 5.76
N GLU A 46 1.13 -1.41 6.63
CA GLU A 46 2.49 -1.10 7.07
C GLU A 46 3.27 -2.41 7.11
N GLU A 47 4.60 -2.33 7.05
CA GLU A 47 5.45 -3.53 7.10
C GLU A 47 5.10 -4.40 8.33
N GLY A 48 4.93 -5.70 8.08
CA GLY A 48 4.52 -6.69 9.08
C GLY A 48 3.01 -6.85 9.27
N LYS A 49 2.16 -6.03 8.64
CA LYS A 49 0.70 -6.27 8.60
C LYS A 49 0.32 -7.24 7.49
N ASP A 50 -0.84 -7.88 7.67
CA ASP A 50 -1.40 -8.81 6.70
C ASP A 50 -1.66 -8.13 5.35
N ALA A 51 -1.03 -8.67 4.31
CA ALA A 51 -1.33 -8.40 2.91
C ALA A 51 -2.30 -9.46 2.36
N MET A 52 -2.70 -9.34 1.09
CA MET A 52 -3.59 -10.32 0.47
C MET A 52 -3.29 -10.51 -1.01
N LYS A 53 -3.74 -11.62 -1.60
CA LYS A 53 -3.65 -11.82 -3.05
C LYS A 53 -4.74 -11.03 -3.76
N ALA A 54 -4.47 -10.64 -5.00
CA ALA A 54 -5.41 -9.94 -5.86
C ALA A 54 -6.50 -10.89 -6.44
N ASP A 55 -7.16 -11.66 -5.58
CA ASP A 55 -8.22 -12.59 -5.96
C ASP A 55 -9.40 -12.56 -4.97
N ARG A 56 -10.54 -13.06 -5.42
CA ARG A 56 -11.81 -13.02 -4.67
C ARG A 56 -11.77 -13.84 -3.39
N GLN A 57 -11.07 -14.96 -3.39
CA GLN A 57 -11.02 -15.85 -2.24
C GLN A 57 -10.16 -15.22 -1.13
N SER A 58 -8.96 -14.76 -1.48
CA SER A 58 -8.06 -14.09 -0.53
C SER A 58 -8.67 -12.82 0.04
N THR A 59 -9.42 -12.06 -0.78
CA THR A 59 -10.16 -10.89 -0.29
C THR A 59 -11.22 -11.28 0.75
N ALA A 60 -11.98 -12.35 0.50
CA ALA A 60 -13.02 -12.80 1.43
C ALA A 60 -12.42 -13.32 2.75
N GLU A 61 -11.31 -14.04 2.68
CA GLU A 61 -10.56 -14.54 3.84
C GLU A 61 -10.00 -13.38 4.67
N TYR A 62 -9.34 -12.40 4.03
CA TYR A 62 -8.81 -11.21 4.69
C TYR A 62 -9.91 -10.43 5.43
N LEU A 63 -11.03 -10.17 4.75
CA LEU A 63 -12.17 -9.45 5.35
C LEU A 63 -12.82 -10.25 6.48
N ALA A 64 -12.88 -11.58 6.39
CA ALA A 64 -13.44 -12.40 7.46
C ALA A 64 -12.56 -12.40 8.72
N ALA A 65 -11.24 -12.43 8.55
CA ALA A 65 -10.27 -12.39 9.66
C ALA A 65 -10.20 -11.01 10.35
N HIS A 66 -10.50 -9.93 9.63
CA HIS A 66 -10.42 -8.55 10.10
C HIS A 66 -11.79 -7.91 10.33
N LYS A 67 -12.82 -8.71 10.66
CA LYS A 67 -14.11 -8.19 11.12
C LYS A 67 -13.94 -7.66 12.56
N ASN A 68 -14.22 -6.37 12.72
CA ASN A 68 -14.41 -5.74 14.03
C ASN A 68 -15.47 -6.48 14.86
#